data_AF-A0A7S7PRP8-F1
#
_entry.id   AF-A0A7S7PRP8-F1
#
_cell.length_a   1.000
_cell.length_b   1.000
_cell.length_c   1.000
_cell.angle_alpha   90.00
_cell.angle_beta   90.00
_cell.angle_gamma   90.00
#
_symmetry.space_group_name_H-M   'P 1'
#
loop_
_entity.id
_entity.type
_entity.pdbx_description
1 polymer ?
#
loop_
_entity_poly.entity_id
_entity_poly.type
_entity_poly.pdbx_seq_one_letter_code
_entity_poly.pdbx_strand_id
1 'polypeptide(L)'
;MLAIDMLDVSSRWAKLRLIGNSSVAKSTIAVPILGYFILFNSDVVEYLRLHTDFCAGKACGVSWRLYFLYFGCFFVAIGASTYALFCPTVAKIYPGASDFFEAEKTYFSGPRNLDYLFGLIEKQKGAPAKDPFDLKFNVIAEHKALASDNLHALADVMGEYYVLQNISKRPARIISLLAYSLGIFLILVPTVLTFVQVFERALQQL
;
A
#
# COMPACT_ATOMS: atom_id res chain seq x y z
N MET A 1 18.40 0.36 17.16
CA MET A 1 17.83 -0.91 16.66
C MET A 1 16.31 -0.82 16.54
N LEU A 2 15.60 -0.51 17.65
CA LEU A 2 14.12 -0.43 17.69
C LEU A 2 13.45 0.37 16.56
N ALA A 3 13.96 1.56 16.21
CA ALA A 3 13.34 2.40 15.17
C ALA A 3 13.39 1.77 13.76
N ILE A 4 14.46 1.04 13.44
CA ILE A 4 14.62 0.38 12.13
C ILE A 4 13.65 -0.81 12.04
N ASP A 5 13.48 -1.55 13.13
CA ASP A 5 12.56 -2.68 13.20
C ASP A 5 11.10 -2.21 13.12
N MET A 6 10.76 -1.12 13.81
CA MET A 6 9.44 -0.50 13.69
C MET A 6 9.15 -0.03 12.26
N LEU A 7 10.14 0.54 11.57
CA LEU A 7 10.01 0.98 10.18
C LEU A 7 9.83 -0.21 9.23
N ASP A 8 10.59 -1.29 9.39
CA ASP A 8 10.42 -2.49 8.56
C ASP A 8 9.04 -3.11 8.77
N VAL A 9 8.60 -3.25 10.01
CA VAL A 9 7.27 -3.79 10.35
C VAL A 9 6.14 -2.91 9.82
N SER A 10 6.30 -1.59 9.84
CA SER A 10 5.29 -0.64 9.35
C SER A 10 5.24 -0.55 7.82
N SER A 11 6.38 -0.77 7.16
CA SER A 11 6.49 -0.72 5.70
C SER A 11 6.07 -2.01 4.98
N ARG A 12 5.67 -3.07 5.70
CA ARG A 12 5.20 -4.33 5.09
C ARG A 12 4.04 -4.10 4.12
N TRP A 13 4.07 -4.79 2.98
CA TRP A 13 3.05 -4.63 1.94
C TRP A 13 1.63 -4.87 2.46
N ALA A 14 1.44 -5.83 3.36
CA ALA A 14 0.16 -6.13 4.00
C ALA A 14 -0.43 -4.94 4.77
N LYS A 15 0.41 -4.10 5.42
CA LYS A 15 -0.06 -2.88 6.09
C LYS A 15 -0.35 -1.76 5.09
N LEU A 16 0.55 -1.57 4.13
CA LEU A 16 0.39 -0.57 3.07
C LEU A 16 -0.83 -0.83 2.18
N ARG A 17 -1.28 -2.09 2.09
CA ARG A 17 -2.47 -2.52 1.35
C ARG A 17 -3.73 -1.78 1.76
N LEU A 18 -3.90 -1.48 3.06
CA LEU A 18 -5.10 -0.81 3.56
C LEU A 18 -5.36 0.50 2.81
N ILE A 19 -4.28 1.25 2.53
CA ILE A 19 -4.33 2.50 1.77
C ILE A 19 -4.25 2.19 0.27
N GLY A 20 -3.22 1.45 -0.16
CA GLY A 20 -2.88 1.30 -1.57
C GLY A 20 -3.85 0.46 -2.41
N ASN A 21 -4.65 -0.41 -1.79
CA ASN A 21 -5.65 -1.17 -2.53
C ASN A 21 -7.03 -0.49 -2.57
N SER A 22 -7.23 0.59 -1.82
CA SER A 22 -8.48 1.36 -1.83
C SER A 22 -8.74 1.99 -3.20
N SER A 23 -10.01 2.07 -3.60
CA SER A 23 -10.38 2.75 -4.85
C SER A 23 -10.00 4.23 -4.81
N VAL A 24 -10.11 4.86 -3.64
CA VAL A 24 -9.75 6.26 -3.43
C VAL A 24 -8.28 6.51 -3.74
N ALA A 25 -7.36 5.69 -3.19
CA ALA A 25 -5.93 5.84 -3.46
C ALA A 25 -5.55 5.56 -4.92
N LYS A 26 -6.32 4.74 -5.64
CA LYS A 26 -6.11 4.54 -7.09
C LYS A 26 -6.55 5.77 -7.89
N SER A 27 -7.66 6.39 -7.51
CA SER A 27 -8.15 7.63 -8.14
C SER A 27 -7.22 8.82 -7.89
N THR A 28 -6.51 8.87 -6.76
CA THR A 28 -5.59 9.98 -6.46
C THR A 28 -4.39 10.03 -7.41
N ILE A 29 -4.10 8.97 -8.18
CA ILE A 29 -3.02 8.96 -9.18
C ILE A 29 -3.23 10.03 -10.26
N ALA A 30 -4.48 10.37 -10.61
CA ALA A 30 -4.79 11.40 -11.60
C ALA A 30 -4.74 12.84 -11.03
N VAL A 31 -4.81 12.99 -9.69
CA VAL A 31 -4.91 14.29 -9.02
C VAL A 31 -3.69 15.19 -9.27
N PRO A 32 -2.43 14.72 -9.28
CA PRO A 32 -1.28 15.52 -9.69
C PRO A 32 -1.44 16.22 -11.03
N ILE A 33 -1.94 15.49 -12.02
CA ILE A 33 -2.07 15.99 -13.38
C ILE A 33 -3.13 17.08 -13.42
N LEU A 34 -4.31 16.78 -12.87
CA LEU A 34 -5.42 17.74 -12.80
C LEU A 34 -5.07 18.95 -11.93
N GLY A 35 -4.44 18.73 -10.78
CA GLY A 35 -4.03 19.76 -9.85
C GLY A 35 -2.96 20.68 -10.44
N TYR A 36 -2.05 20.16 -11.24
CA TYR A 36 -1.07 20.97 -11.97
C TYR A 36 -1.77 21.89 -12.97
N PHE A 37 -2.70 21.36 -13.77
CA PHE A 37 -3.48 22.18 -14.70
C PHE A 37 -4.30 23.25 -13.98
N ILE A 38 -4.88 22.94 -12.81
CA ILE A 38 -5.66 23.92 -12.04
C ILE A 38 -4.77 25.01 -11.43
N LEU A 39 -3.61 24.64 -10.88
CA LEU A 39 -2.74 25.58 -10.15
C LEU A 39 -1.89 26.47 -11.04
N PHE A 40 -1.46 25.96 -12.19
CA PHE A 40 -0.47 26.64 -13.03
C PHE A 40 -1.03 27.17 -14.34
N ASN A 41 -2.32 26.97 -14.63
CA ASN A 41 -3.00 27.62 -15.73
C ASN A 41 -3.50 29.00 -15.30
N SER A 42 -3.03 30.05 -16.00
CA SER A 42 -3.39 31.45 -15.71
C SER A 42 -4.89 31.70 -15.81
N ASP A 43 -5.55 31.10 -16.80
CA ASP A 43 -6.96 31.34 -17.10
C ASP A 43 -7.85 30.68 -16.02
N VAL A 44 -7.48 29.48 -15.56
CA VAL A 44 -8.16 28.80 -14.45
C VAL A 44 -7.95 29.56 -13.14
N VAL A 45 -6.74 30.06 -12.88
CA VAL A 45 -6.47 30.88 -11.69
C VAL A 45 -7.27 32.19 -11.74
N GLU A 46 -7.38 32.83 -12.90
CA GLU A 46 -8.20 34.03 -13.09
C GLU A 46 -9.68 33.75 -12.91
N TYR A 47 -10.18 32.62 -13.43
CA TYR A 47 -11.56 32.19 -13.20
C TYR A 47 -11.85 31.91 -11.72
N LEU A 48 -10.93 31.24 -11.02
CA LEU A 48 -11.05 30.98 -9.57
C LEU A 48 -11.00 32.27 -8.73
N ARG A 49 -10.29 33.30 -9.20
CA ARG A 49 -10.27 34.63 -8.56
C ARG A 49 -11.61 35.37 -8.71
N LEU A 50 -12.36 35.10 -9.78
CA LEU A 50 -13.63 35.76 -10.06
C LEU A 50 -14.73 35.37 -9.05
N HIS A 51 -14.63 34.19 -8.44
CA HIS A 51 -15.47 33.82 -7.31
C HIS A 51 -14.96 34.44 -6.01
N THR A 52 -15.54 35.59 -5.67
CA THR A 52 -15.20 36.46 -4.52
C THR A 52 -15.20 35.76 -3.16
N ASP A 53 -15.90 34.63 -3.02
CA ASP A 53 -15.95 33.85 -1.78
C ASP A 53 -14.59 33.28 -1.35
N PHE A 54 -13.65 33.14 -2.30
CA PHE A 54 -12.28 32.70 -2.01
C PHE A 54 -11.33 33.86 -1.69
N CYS A 55 -11.73 35.11 -1.93
CA CYS A 55 -10.88 36.28 -1.78
C CYS A 55 -11.51 37.37 -0.90
N ALA A 56 -11.47 37.14 0.42
CA ALA A 56 -11.76 38.17 1.41
C ALA A 56 -10.58 39.16 1.59
N GLY A 57 -10.43 40.10 0.64
CA GLY A 57 -9.95 41.46 0.95
C GLY A 57 -8.45 41.79 0.94
N LYS A 58 -7.49 40.87 0.81
CA LYS A 58 -6.06 41.23 0.59
C LYS A 58 -5.35 40.23 -0.31
N ALA A 59 -4.65 40.72 -1.34
CA ALA A 59 -3.81 40.00 -2.32
C ALA A 59 -4.34 38.60 -2.69
N CYS A 60 -5.19 38.54 -3.72
CA CYS A 60 -5.86 37.33 -4.22
C CYS A 60 -4.86 36.39 -4.94
N GLY A 61 -3.92 35.83 -4.18
CA GLY A 61 -3.00 34.78 -4.59
C GLY A 61 -3.55 33.40 -4.22
N VAL A 62 -3.03 32.37 -4.89
CA VAL A 62 -3.37 30.97 -4.56
C VAL A 62 -3.10 30.73 -3.07
N SER A 63 -4.13 30.29 -2.33
CA SER A 63 -3.97 30.06 -0.89
C SER A 63 -2.93 28.98 -0.63
N TRP A 64 -2.08 29.18 0.37
CA TRP A 64 -1.07 28.19 0.79
C TRP A 64 -1.70 26.81 1.09
N ARG A 65 -2.97 26.78 1.52
CA ARG A 65 -3.75 25.56 1.76
C ARG A 65 -3.91 24.72 0.50
N LEU A 66 -4.11 25.36 -0.65
CA LEU A 66 -4.26 24.67 -1.92
C LEU A 66 -2.95 24.03 -2.35
N TYR A 67 -1.80 24.68 -2.10
CA TYR A 67 -0.49 24.07 -2.31
C TYR A 67 -0.26 22.85 -1.41
N PHE A 68 -0.61 22.93 -0.12
CA PHE A 68 -0.52 21.79 0.80
C PHE A 68 -1.40 20.62 0.34
N LEU A 69 -2.63 20.89 -0.09
CA LEU A 69 -3.53 19.87 -0.63
C LEU A 69 -2.94 19.25 -1.90
N TYR A 70 -2.41 20.05 -2.82
CA TYR A 70 -1.81 19.58 -4.06
C TYR A 70 -0.58 18.71 -3.82
N PHE A 71 0.40 19.20 -3.07
CA PHE A 71 1.61 18.43 -2.76
C PHE A 71 1.28 17.20 -1.90
N GLY A 72 0.31 17.31 -0.99
CA GLY A 72 -0.19 16.18 -0.22
C GLY A 72 -0.76 15.07 -1.12
N CYS A 73 -1.68 15.43 -2.01
CA CYS A 73 -2.22 14.50 -3.01
C CYS A 73 -1.13 13.94 -3.94
N PHE A 74 -0.13 14.75 -4.29
CA PHE A 74 1.03 14.33 -5.08
C PHE A 74 1.85 13.23 -4.40
N PHE A 75 2.19 13.39 -3.13
CA PHE A 75 2.88 12.35 -2.39
C PHE A 75 2.02 11.10 -2.19
N VAL A 76 0.71 11.24 -1.94
CA VAL A 76 -0.20 10.08 -1.90
C VAL A 76 -0.21 9.34 -3.24
N ALA A 77 -0.24 10.06 -4.37
CA ALA A 77 -0.19 9.49 -5.71
C ALA A 77 1.12 8.73 -5.99
N ILE A 78 2.26 9.26 -5.53
CA ILE A 78 3.55 8.56 -5.59
C ILE A 78 3.50 7.27 -4.78
N GLY A 79 2.97 7.32 -3.56
CA GLY A 79 2.80 6.15 -2.69
C GLY A 79 1.90 5.09 -3.34
N ALA A 80 0.77 5.51 -3.90
CA ALA A 80 -0.17 4.64 -4.61
C ALA A 80 0.43 4.01 -5.87
N SER A 81 1.15 4.78 -6.67
CA SER A 81 1.80 4.31 -7.89
C SER A 81 2.92 3.32 -7.55
N THR A 82 3.76 3.63 -6.57
CA THR A 82 4.83 2.74 -6.12
C THR A 82 4.24 1.44 -5.57
N TYR A 83 3.20 1.51 -4.75
CA TYR A 83 2.49 0.33 -4.27
C TYR A 83 1.90 -0.48 -5.43
N ALA A 84 1.24 0.15 -6.40
CA ALA A 84 0.59 -0.53 -7.51
C ALA A 84 1.58 -1.28 -8.42
N LEU A 85 2.77 -0.71 -8.63
CA LEU A 85 3.80 -1.26 -9.51
C LEU A 85 4.68 -2.33 -8.85
N PHE A 86 5.01 -2.15 -7.56
CA PHE A 86 6.01 -3.00 -6.89
C PHE A 86 5.43 -3.98 -5.87
N CYS A 87 4.18 -3.83 -5.45
CA CYS A 87 3.54 -4.77 -4.54
C CYS A 87 3.28 -6.11 -5.25
N PRO A 88 3.78 -7.24 -4.74
CA PRO A 88 3.54 -8.54 -5.34
C PRO A 88 2.06 -8.91 -5.26
N THR A 89 1.59 -9.59 -6.31
CA THR A 89 0.19 -10.00 -6.47
C THR A 89 -0.34 -10.77 -5.26
N VAL A 90 0.48 -11.65 -4.65
CA VAL A 90 0.11 -12.43 -3.47
C VAL A 90 -0.28 -11.52 -2.29
N ALA A 91 0.55 -10.54 -1.94
CA ALA A 91 0.26 -9.59 -0.85
C ALA A 91 -0.89 -8.62 -1.20
N LYS A 92 -1.13 -8.39 -2.50
CA LYS A 92 -2.21 -7.54 -3.00
C LYS A 92 -3.58 -8.23 -2.99
N ILE A 93 -3.63 -9.55 -3.14
CA ILE A 93 -4.87 -10.35 -3.15
C ILE A 93 -5.22 -10.84 -1.75
N TYR A 94 -4.28 -11.40 -0.99
CA TYR A 94 -4.55 -11.99 0.34
C TYR A 94 -4.11 -11.05 1.48
N PRO A 95 -4.98 -10.73 2.48
CA PRO A 95 -4.61 -9.86 3.60
C PRO A 95 -3.56 -10.48 4.55
N GLY A 96 -3.64 -11.79 4.77
CA GLY A 96 -2.72 -12.55 5.61
C GLY A 96 -2.29 -13.89 5.01
N ALA A 97 -1.34 -14.53 5.69
CA ALA A 97 -0.84 -15.86 5.32
C ALA A 97 -1.92 -16.94 5.45
N SER A 98 -2.79 -16.82 6.45
CA SER A 98 -3.95 -17.72 6.63
C SER A 98 -4.94 -17.59 5.47
N ASP A 99 -5.23 -16.37 5.01
CA ASP A 99 -6.13 -16.15 3.87
C ASP A 99 -5.55 -16.72 2.58
N PHE A 100 -4.23 -16.58 2.39
CA PHE A 100 -3.52 -17.18 1.26
C PHE A 100 -3.58 -18.70 1.30
N PHE A 101 -3.31 -19.30 2.47
CA PHE A 101 -3.39 -20.75 2.65
C PHE A 101 -4.80 -21.27 2.38
N GLU A 102 -5.81 -20.69 3.00
CA GLU A 102 -7.19 -21.16 2.84
C GLU A 102 -7.68 -21.07 1.39
N ALA A 103 -7.29 -20.03 0.66
CA ALA A 103 -7.68 -19.85 -0.74
C ALA A 103 -6.93 -20.78 -1.71
N GLU A 104 -5.64 -21.06 -1.47
CA GLU A 104 -4.77 -21.72 -2.46
C GLU A 104 -4.31 -23.12 -2.07
N LYS A 105 -4.65 -23.63 -0.88
CA LYS A 105 -4.19 -24.95 -0.39
C LYS A 105 -4.48 -26.07 -1.38
N THR A 106 -5.68 -26.12 -1.96
CA THR A 106 -6.07 -27.15 -2.94
C THR A 106 -5.20 -27.12 -4.20
N TYR A 107 -4.79 -25.93 -4.64
CA TYR A 107 -3.90 -25.79 -5.79
C TYR A 107 -2.50 -26.31 -5.48
N PHE A 108 -1.94 -25.94 -4.31
CA PHE A 108 -0.57 -26.32 -3.93
C PHE A 108 -0.44 -27.73 -3.33
N SER A 109 -1.55 -28.42 -3.01
CA SER A 109 -1.52 -29.82 -2.56
C SER A 109 -1.06 -30.83 -3.63
N GLY A 110 -1.02 -30.43 -4.91
CA GLY A 110 -0.55 -31.28 -6.00
C GLY A 110 0.99 -31.30 -6.11
N PRO A 111 1.62 -32.45 -6.44
CA PRO A 111 3.09 -32.62 -6.41
C PRO A 111 3.84 -31.60 -7.30
N ARG A 112 3.32 -31.31 -8.50
CA ARG A 112 3.92 -30.35 -9.43
C ARG A 112 3.85 -28.91 -8.92
N ASN A 113 2.72 -28.53 -8.33
CA ASN A 113 2.51 -27.17 -7.83
C ASN A 113 3.29 -26.93 -6.54
N LEU A 114 3.43 -27.97 -5.71
CA LEU A 114 4.28 -27.96 -4.54
C LEU A 114 5.76 -27.76 -4.92
N ASP A 115 6.27 -28.52 -5.89
CA ASP A 115 7.64 -28.34 -6.40
C ASP A 115 7.86 -26.92 -6.97
N TYR A 116 6.87 -26.40 -7.68
CA TYR A 116 6.86 -25.01 -8.14
C TYR A 116 6.92 -24.00 -6.98
N LEU A 117 6.15 -24.21 -5.91
CA LEU A 117 6.18 -23.36 -4.71
C LEU A 117 7.57 -23.34 -4.06
N PHE A 118 8.20 -24.51 -3.90
CA PHE A 118 9.56 -24.60 -3.40
C PHE A 118 10.55 -23.84 -4.30
N GLY A 119 10.46 -24.00 -5.62
CA GLY A 119 11.29 -23.26 -6.58
C GLY A 119 11.10 -21.73 -6.49
N LEU A 120 9.88 -21.26 -6.21
CA LEU A 120 9.61 -19.84 -5.98
C LEU A 120 10.27 -19.32 -4.70
N ILE A 121 10.20 -20.09 -3.61
CA ILE A 121 10.84 -19.74 -2.33
C ILE A 121 12.36 -19.70 -2.52
N GLU A 122 12.95 -20.71 -3.17
CA GLU A 122 14.39 -20.79 -3.44
C GLU A 122 14.88 -19.61 -4.28
N LYS A 123 14.17 -19.30 -5.36
CA LYS A 123 14.50 -18.17 -6.24
C LYS A 123 14.50 -16.84 -5.47
N GLN A 124 13.60 -16.68 -4.50
CA GLN A 124 13.47 -15.45 -3.75
C GLN A 124 14.45 -15.34 -2.59
N LYS A 125 14.75 -16.47 -1.93
CA LYS A 125 15.67 -16.55 -0.79
C LYS A 125 17.14 -16.60 -1.24
N GLY A 126 17.41 -17.09 -2.46
CA GLY A 126 18.75 -17.35 -2.96
C GLY A 126 19.44 -18.55 -2.30
N ALA A 127 18.67 -19.37 -1.57
CA ALA A 127 19.13 -20.53 -0.82
C ALA A 127 18.06 -21.63 -0.90
N PRO A 128 18.43 -22.92 -0.73
CA PRO A 128 17.47 -24.02 -0.71
C PRO A 128 16.36 -23.74 0.31
N ALA A 129 15.12 -23.97 -0.09
CA ALA A 129 14.00 -23.85 0.82
C ALA A 129 14.11 -24.95 1.87
N LYS A 130 13.82 -24.61 3.13
CA LYS A 130 13.78 -25.64 4.17
C LYS A 130 12.55 -26.49 3.86
N ASP A 131 12.72 -27.80 3.75
CA ASP A 131 11.62 -28.73 3.59
C ASP A 131 11.18 -29.22 4.98
N PRO A 132 10.16 -28.62 5.60
CA PRO A 132 9.70 -29.08 6.90
C PRO A 132 9.08 -30.47 6.76
N PHE A 133 9.58 -31.43 7.54
CA PHE A 133 9.05 -32.81 7.60
C PHE A 133 9.17 -33.60 6.29
N ASP A 134 10.18 -33.32 5.47
CA ASP A 134 10.42 -34.00 4.20
C ASP A 134 9.16 -33.98 3.30
N LEU A 135 8.40 -32.89 3.36
CA LEU A 135 7.12 -32.72 2.65
C LEU A 135 7.31 -32.91 1.15
N LYS A 136 8.38 -32.35 0.59
CA LYS A 136 8.73 -32.50 -0.83
C LYS A 136 9.03 -33.96 -1.14
N PHE A 137 9.79 -34.65 -0.29
CA PHE A 137 10.12 -36.06 -0.49
C PHE A 137 8.88 -36.95 -0.45
N ASN A 138 8.03 -36.82 0.58
CA ASN A 138 6.85 -37.66 0.77
C ASN A 138 5.83 -37.50 -0.38
N VAL A 139 5.60 -36.28 -0.84
CA VAL A 139 4.58 -35.99 -1.86
C VAL A 139 5.06 -36.36 -3.27
N ILE A 140 6.33 -36.07 -3.58
CA ILE A 140 6.90 -36.38 -4.90
C ILE A 140 7.20 -37.87 -5.04
N ALA A 141 7.69 -38.53 -3.99
CA ALA A 141 7.96 -39.97 -4.02
C ALA A 141 6.68 -40.78 -4.17
N GLU A 142 5.58 -40.37 -3.50
CA GLU A 142 4.31 -41.09 -3.58
C GLU A 142 3.45 -40.70 -4.78
N HIS A 143 3.76 -39.61 -5.50
CA HIS A 143 2.94 -39.07 -6.60
C HIS A 143 1.46 -38.84 -6.23
N LYS A 144 1.17 -38.70 -4.94
CA LYS A 144 -0.18 -38.50 -4.39
C LYS A 144 -0.38 -37.05 -3.99
N ALA A 145 -1.62 -36.61 -4.04
CA ALA A 145 -2.01 -35.34 -3.44
C ALA A 145 -1.77 -35.38 -1.92
N LEU A 146 -1.46 -34.23 -1.34
CA LEU A 146 -1.21 -34.10 0.10
C LEU A 146 -2.40 -34.65 0.92
N ALA A 147 -2.13 -35.58 1.84
CA ALA A 147 -3.13 -36.02 2.82
C ALA A 147 -3.44 -34.91 3.84
N SER A 148 -4.62 -34.99 4.48
CA SER A 148 -5.06 -34.07 5.54
C SER A 148 -4.01 -33.87 6.63
N ASP A 149 -3.27 -34.93 6.95
CA ASP A 149 -2.36 -35.00 8.09
C ASP A 149 -1.11 -34.11 7.88
N ASN A 150 -0.78 -33.80 6.62
CA ASN A 150 0.37 -32.97 6.25
C ASN A 150 -0.02 -31.51 5.95
N LEU A 151 -1.30 -31.13 6.10
CA LEU A 151 -1.77 -29.76 5.80
C LEU A 151 -1.07 -28.69 6.64
N HIS A 152 -0.67 -29.02 7.87
CA HIS A 152 0.08 -28.11 8.73
C HIS A 152 1.45 -27.77 8.14
N ALA A 153 2.17 -28.74 7.61
CA ALA A 153 3.46 -28.51 6.95
C ALA A 153 3.30 -27.69 5.66
N LEU A 154 2.23 -27.92 4.88
CA LEU A 154 1.92 -27.08 3.72
C LEU A 154 1.60 -25.64 4.14
N ALA A 155 0.86 -25.45 5.24
CA ALA A 155 0.56 -24.12 5.78
C ALA A 155 1.82 -23.36 6.17
N ASP A 156 2.80 -24.03 6.78
CA ASP A 156 4.09 -23.43 7.13
C ASP A 156 4.88 -22.98 5.89
N VAL A 157 4.96 -23.83 4.86
CA VAL A 157 5.66 -23.52 3.60
C VAL A 157 4.99 -22.36 2.86
N MET A 158 3.65 -22.40 2.73
CA MET A 158 2.87 -21.33 2.12
C MET A 158 2.97 -20.02 2.92
N GLY A 159 3.02 -20.13 4.25
CA GLY A 159 3.23 -19.02 5.15
C GLY A 159 4.60 -18.36 4.96
N GLU A 160 5.68 -19.14 4.86
CA GLU A 160 7.02 -18.64 4.57
C GLU A 160 7.04 -17.90 3.23
N TYR A 161 6.45 -18.48 2.18
CA TYR A 161 6.33 -17.83 0.89
C TYR A 161 5.58 -16.49 0.96
N TYR A 162 4.44 -16.46 1.66
CA TYR A 162 3.68 -15.23 1.86
C TYR A 162 4.52 -14.15 2.58
N VAL A 163 5.24 -14.53 3.64
CA VAL A 163 6.11 -13.61 4.38
C VAL A 163 7.21 -13.06 3.48
N LEU A 164 7.87 -13.90 2.68
CA LEU A 164 8.90 -13.48 1.73
C LEU A 164 8.35 -12.46 0.72
N GLN A 165 7.16 -12.72 0.18
CA GLN A 165 6.48 -11.77 -0.71
C GLN A 165 6.14 -10.46 0.01
N ASN A 166 5.63 -10.53 1.24
CA ASN A 166 5.26 -9.36 2.05
C ASN A 166 6.46 -8.46 2.42
N ILE A 167 7.66 -9.03 2.55
CA ILE A 167 8.90 -8.27 2.83
C ILE A 167 9.72 -7.95 1.57
N SER A 168 9.25 -8.36 0.39
CA SER A 168 9.97 -8.13 -0.86
C SER A 168 10.16 -6.64 -1.17
N LYS A 169 11.17 -6.31 -1.98
CA LYS A 169 11.42 -4.96 -2.51
C LYS A 169 11.43 -3.86 -1.43
N ARG A 170 12.30 -4.01 -0.42
CA ARG A 170 12.50 -3.06 0.69
C ARG A 170 12.51 -1.56 0.30
N PRO A 171 13.26 -1.11 -0.73
CA PRO A 171 13.27 0.32 -1.07
C PRO A 171 11.88 0.84 -1.50
N ALA A 172 11.14 0.07 -2.30
CA ALA A 172 9.80 0.46 -2.76
C ALA A 172 8.80 0.53 -1.59
N ARG A 173 8.92 -0.38 -0.61
CA ARG A 173 8.13 -0.37 0.63
C ARG A 173 8.34 0.92 1.42
N ILE A 174 9.60 1.29 1.63
CA ILE A 174 9.97 2.49 2.40
C ILE A 174 9.50 3.75 1.67
N ILE A 175 9.72 3.84 0.35
CA ILE A 175 9.26 4.97 -0.47
C ILE A 175 7.73 5.11 -0.36
N SER A 176 6.99 4.01 -0.50
CA SER A 176 5.53 4.03 -0.40
C SER A 176 5.05 4.51 0.97
N LEU A 177 5.66 4.00 2.05
CA LEU A 177 5.33 4.40 3.42
C LEU A 177 5.58 5.90 3.64
N LEU A 178 6.78 6.39 3.31
CA LEU A 178 7.15 7.80 3.48
C LEU A 178 6.25 8.72 2.66
N ALA A 179 5.95 8.34 1.42
CA ALA A 179 5.09 9.11 0.53
C ALA A 179 3.65 9.19 1.07
N TYR A 180 3.08 8.09 1.55
CA TYR A 180 1.77 8.13 2.21
C TYR A 180 1.77 8.96 3.49
N SER A 181 2.76 8.77 4.37
CA SER A 181 2.83 9.51 5.63
C SER A 181 2.96 11.01 5.40
N LEU A 182 3.86 11.42 4.51
CA LEU A 182 4.06 12.84 4.17
C LEU A 182 2.82 13.42 3.48
N GLY A 183 2.24 12.67 2.52
CA GLY A 183 1.05 13.11 1.79
C GLY A 183 -0.15 13.31 2.71
N ILE A 184 -0.44 12.34 3.58
CA ILE A 184 -1.52 12.43 4.56
C ILE A 184 -1.28 13.59 5.52
N PHE A 185 -0.05 13.76 6.01
CA PHE A 185 0.30 14.88 6.89
C PHE A 185 0.02 16.24 6.23
N LEU A 186 0.46 16.43 4.98
CA LEU A 186 0.24 17.67 4.23
C LEU A 186 -1.24 17.96 3.96
N ILE A 187 -2.07 16.93 3.75
CA ILE A 187 -3.53 17.09 3.59
C ILE A 187 -4.20 17.40 4.95
N LEU A 188 -3.74 16.75 6.02
CA LEU A 188 -4.37 16.86 7.34
C LEU A 188 -4.23 18.26 7.93
N VAL A 189 -3.06 18.91 7.79
CA VAL A 189 -2.80 20.25 8.36
C VAL A 189 -3.84 21.30 7.95
N PRO A 190 -4.07 21.59 6.64
CA PRO A 190 -5.08 22.57 6.25
C PRO A 190 -6.52 22.10 6.57
N THR A 191 -6.77 20.79 6.58
CA THR A 191 -8.10 20.23 6.92
C THR A 191 -8.46 20.47 8.38
N VAL A 192 -7.52 20.25 9.30
CA VAL A 192 -7.74 20.52 10.73
C VAL A 192 -7.90 22.02 10.99
N LEU A 193 -7.07 22.85 10.36
CA LEU A 193 -7.17 24.31 10.52
C LEU A 193 -8.49 24.86 9.99
N THR A 194 -8.97 24.37 8.85
CA THR A 194 -10.27 24.77 8.31
C THR A 194 -11.42 24.30 9.21
N PHE A 195 -11.35 23.08 9.74
CA PHE A 195 -12.34 22.57 10.69
C PHE A 195 -12.42 23.41 11.96
N VAL A 196 -11.28 23.75 12.58
CA VAL A 196 -11.22 24.60 13.78
C VAL A 196 -11.82 25.99 13.49
N GLN A 197 -11.48 26.60 12.35
CA GLN A 197 -12.02 27.91 11.97
C GLN A 197 -13.55 27.90 11.78
N VAL A 198 -14.09 26.85 11.17
CA VAL A 198 -15.54 26.70 10.99
C VAL A 198 -16.22 26.53 12.35
N PHE A 199 -15.62 25.72 13.23
CA PHE A 199 -16.14 25.49 14.57
C PHE A 199 -16.17 26.76 15.43
N GLU A 200 -15.08 27.53 15.43
CA GLU A 200 -15.00 28.82 16.14
C GLU A 200 -16.07 29.82 15.65
N ARG A 201 -16.29 29.90 14.34
CA ARG A 201 -17.32 30.78 13.76
C ARG A 201 -18.73 30.35 14.13
N ALA A 202 -19.00 29.05 14.15
CA ALA A 202 -20.30 28.53 14.56
C ALA A 202 -20.59 28.86 16.04
N LEU A 203 -19.57 28.82 16.90
CA LEU A 203 -19.69 29.12 18.32
C LEU A 203 -19.92 30.61 18.59
N GLN A 204 -19.39 31.51 17.76
CA GLN A 204 -19.64 32.96 17.87
C GLN A 204 -21.06 33.39 17.47
N GLN A 205 -21.81 32.51 16.81
CA GLN A 205 -23.19 32.77 16.37
C GLN A 205 -24.24 32.26 17.37
N LEU A 206 -23.82 31.53 18.41
CA LEU A 206 -24.64 31.07 19.54
C LEU A 206 -24.57 32.07 20.69
#